data_AF-A0A2Z3HW32-F1
#
_entry.id   AF-A0A2Z3HW32-F1
#
_cell.length_a   1.000
_cell.length_b   1.000
_cell.length_c   1.000
_cell.angle_alpha   90.00
_cell.angle_beta   90.00
_cell.angle_gamma   90.00
#
_symmetry.space_group_name_H-M   'P 1'
#
loop_
_entity.id
_entity.type
_entity.pdbx_description
1 polymer ?
#
loop_
_entity_poly.entity_id
_entity_poly.type
_entity_poly.pdbx_seq_one_letter_code
_entity_poly.pdbx_strand_id
1 'polypeptide(L)'
;MAMAAGAAALHVPLAENESYRWTPEASPQGPVTVIGSRSDQRVLVLRNGVEIGRSRAEVPTNDFETHVLTYAPQADGRPRWVLVGVPGHAGDDGRPLDSGILNQLRLPRGFHAVVAEVIVPGSTVLVTQAPVLPDNHGKGMTVMDSAGAR
;
A
#
# COMPACT_ATOMS: atom_id res chain seq x y z
N MET A 1 -3.16 -36.16 -10.78
CA MET A 1 -3.56 -36.26 -9.37
C MET A 1 -3.37 -34.88 -8.75
N ALA A 2 -4.47 -34.26 -8.33
CA ALA A 2 -4.64 -33.00 -7.59
C ALA A 2 -3.84 -31.74 -8.02
N MET A 3 -4.53 -30.87 -8.76
CA MET A 3 -4.25 -29.43 -8.81
C MET A 3 -4.50 -28.84 -7.42
N ALA A 4 -3.50 -28.23 -6.79
CA ALA A 4 -3.70 -27.43 -5.60
C ALA A 4 -4.38 -26.12 -6.03
N ALA A 5 -5.69 -26.05 -5.79
CA ALA A 5 -6.47 -24.83 -5.88
C ALA A 5 -5.88 -23.82 -4.89
N GLY A 6 -5.16 -22.83 -5.41
CA GLY A 6 -4.86 -21.60 -4.68
C GLY A 6 -6.18 -20.86 -4.47
N ALA A 7 -6.91 -21.24 -3.42
CA ALA A 7 -7.99 -20.43 -2.91
C ALA A 7 -7.37 -19.09 -2.52
N ALA A 8 -7.72 -18.05 -3.28
CA ALA A 8 -7.42 -16.67 -2.94
C ALA A 8 -7.73 -16.49 -1.46
N ALA A 9 -6.70 -16.24 -0.64
CA ALA A 9 -6.89 -16.03 0.77
C ALA A 9 -7.86 -14.85 0.92
N LEU A 10 -9.09 -15.16 1.36
CA LEU A 10 -10.04 -14.17 1.85
C LEU A 10 -9.26 -13.24 2.78
N HIS A 11 -9.36 -11.93 2.57
CA HIS A 11 -8.61 -10.94 3.34
C HIS A 11 -8.98 -11.08 4.83
N VAL A 12 -8.21 -11.86 5.58
CA VAL A 12 -8.54 -12.19 6.97
C VAL A 12 -8.28 -10.96 7.84
N PRO A 13 -9.31 -10.40 8.51
CA PRO A 13 -9.13 -9.31 9.47
C PRO A 13 -8.04 -9.60 10.50
N LEU A 14 -7.34 -8.56 10.95
CA LEU A 14 -6.49 -8.66 12.14
C LEU A 14 -7.38 -8.98 13.34
N ALA A 15 -6.95 -9.89 14.21
CA ALA A 15 -7.64 -10.10 15.47
C ALA A 15 -7.63 -8.80 16.32
N GLU A 16 -8.50 -8.71 17.32
CA GLU A 16 -8.61 -7.51 18.17
C GLU A 16 -7.29 -7.17 18.87
N ASN A 17 -6.55 -8.19 19.30
CA ASN A 17 -5.24 -8.07 19.96
C ASN A 17 -4.05 -8.13 18.98
N GLU A 18 -4.29 -8.22 17.68
CA GLU A 18 -3.24 -8.28 16.66
C GLU A 18 -2.98 -6.86 16.12
N SER A 19 -1.77 -6.35 16.35
CA SER A 19 -1.37 -5.03 15.84
C SER A 19 -1.01 -5.07 14.35
N TYR A 20 -0.39 -6.16 13.91
CA TYR A 20 0.02 -6.39 12.53
C TYR A 20 0.24 -7.88 12.25
N ARG A 21 0.21 -8.24 10.97
CA ARG A 21 0.59 -9.55 10.43
C ARG A 21 1.64 -9.37 9.34
N TRP A 22 2.59 -10.29 9.26
CA TRP A 22 3.69 -10.28 8.30
C TRP A 22 3.95 -11.70 7.78
N THR A 23 3.93 -11.87 6.46
CA THR A 23 4.07 -13.17 5.75
C THR A 23 4.81 -12.93 4.43
N PRO A 24 6.11 -12.53 4.48
CA PRO A 24 6.91 -12.20 3.30
C PRO A 24 7.11 -13.38 2.33
N GLU A 25 7.00 -14.60 2.83
CA GLU A 25 7.11 -15.85 2.07
C GLU A 25 5.92 -16.08 1.12
N ALA A 26 4.79 -15.41 1.33
CA ALA A 26 3.62 -15.50 0.44
C ALA A 26 3.93 -14.97 -0.98
N SER A 27 4.91 -14.06 -1.10
CA SER A 27 5.43 -13.57 -2.37
C SER A 27 6.89 -13.17 -2.17
N PRO A 28 7.87 -14.03 -2.49
CA PRO A 28 9.27 -13.79 -2.12
C PRO A 28 9.99 -12.69 -2.91
N GLN A 29 9.50 -12.33 -4.09
CA GLN A 29 10.18 -11.44 -5.03
C GLN A 29 9.20 -10.51 -5.75
N GLY A 30 9.69 -9.37 -6.25
CA GLY A 30 8.94 -8.43 -7.08
C GLY A 30 8.73 -7.05 -6.45
N PRO A 31 8.15 -6.11 -7.21
CA PRO A 31 7.78 -4.78 -6.73
C PRO A 31 6.88 -4.84 -5.49
N VAL A 32 7.15 -3.92 -4.57
CA VAL A 32 6.38 -3.72 -3.35
C VAL A 32 5.48 -2.50 -3.50
N THR A 33 4.22 -2.66 -3.09
CA THR A 33 3.26 -1.57 -2.98
C THR A 33 2.75 -1.52 -1.55
N VAL A 34 2.88 -0.35 -0.91
CA VAL A 34 2.33 -0.08 0.41
C VAL A 34 1.10 0.79 0.24
N ILE A 35 -0.03 0.38 0.81
CA ILE A 35 -1.29 1.13 0.73
C ILE A 35 -1.68 1.56 2.14
N GLY A 36 -1.74 2.87 2.38
CA GLY A 36 -2.30 3.47 3.59
C GLY A 36 -3.74 3.92 3.36
N SER A 37 -4.68 3.29 4.05
CA SER A 37 -6.09 3.68 4.07
C SER A 37 -6.38 4.55 5.28
N ARG A 38 -6.84 5.77 5.03
CA ARG A 38 -7.25 6.71 6.08
C ARG A 38 -8.60 6.37 6.68
N SER A 39 -9.55 5.87 5.89
CA SER A 39 -10.87 5.47 6.40
C SER A 39 -10.78 4.30 7.36
N ASP A 40 -9.95 3.30 7.03
CA ASP A 40 -9.82 2.09 7.84
C ASP A 40 -8.73 2.20 8.91
N GLN A 41 -7.88 3.23 8.84
CA GLN A 41 -6.69 3.38 9.69
C GLN A 41 -5.84 2.10 9.61
N ARG A 42 -5.54 1.70 8.36
CA ARG A 42 -4.83 0.46 8.01
C ARG A 42 -3.73 0.72 7.02
N VAL A 43 -2.70 -0.11 7.10
CA VAL A 43 -1.69 -0.26 6.06
C VAL A 43 -1.68 -1.69 5.54
N LEU A 44 -1.68 -1.85 4.23
CA LEU A 44 -1.45 -3.12 3.53
C LEU A 44 -0.11 -3.05 2.80
N VAL A 45 0.59 -4.17 2.73
CA VAL A 45 1.84 -4.33 1.99
C VAL A 45 1.65 -5.48 1.02
N LEU A 46 1.71 -5.14 -0.26
CA LEU A 46 1.57 -6.07 -1.36
C LEU A 46 2.95 -6.28 -2.01
N ARG A 47 3.23 -7.50 -2.46
CA ARG A 47 4.34 -7.79 -3.38
C ARG A 47 3.83 -8.58 -4.56
N ASN A 48 4.00 -8.05 -5.77
CA ASN A 48 3.35 -8.59 -6.99
C ASN A 48 1.83 -8.76 -6.84
N GLY A 49 1.16 -7.84 -6.13
CA GLY A 49 -0.29 -7.90 -5.91
C GLY A 49 -0.75 -8.90 -4.83
N VAL A 50 0.17 -9.64 -4.19
CA VAL A 50 -0.13 -10.55 -3.08
C VAL A 50 0.13 -9.84 -1.75
N GLU A 51 -0.84 -9.86 -0.82
CA GLU A 51 -0.64 -9.31 0.53
C GLU A 51 0.42 -10.12 1.28
N ILE A 52 1.51 -9.46 1.64
CA ILE A 52 2.59 -10.00 2.47
C ILE A 52 2.61 -9.37 3.86
N GLY A 53 1.78 -8.36 4.11
CA GLY A 53 1.70 -7.71 5.41
C GLY A 53 0.49 -6.81 5.55
N ARG A 54 0.02 -6.66 6.80
CA ARG A 54 -1.01 -5.70 7.16
C ARG A 54 -0.83 -5.20 8.57
N SER A 55 -1.22 -3.95 8.83
CA SER A 55 -1.09 -3.33 10.14
C SER A 55 -2.24 -2.39 10.43
N ARG A 56 -2.57 -2.26 11.71
CA ARG A 56 -3.23 -1.06 12.24
C ARG A 56 -2.25 0.11 12.10
N ALA A 57 -2.74 1.29 11.77
CA ALA A 57 -1.91 2.48 11.58
C ALA A 57 -2.69 3.74 11.96
N GLU A 58 -2.01 4.77 12.41
CA GLU A 58 -2.60 6.11 12.44
C GLU A 58 -2.19 6.82 11.15
N VAL A 59 -3.15 7.01 10.25
CA VAL A 59 -2.96 7.69 8.97
C VAL A 59 -3.57 9.10 9.08
N PRO A 60 -2.77 10.17 8.93
CA PRO A 60 -3.26 11.53 9.05
C PRO A 60 -4.38 11.84 8.06
N THR A 61 -5.41 12.51 8.55
CA THR A 61 -6.59 12.96 7.77
C THR A 61 -6.55 14.46 7.47
N ASN A 62 -5.35 15.05 7.42
CA ASN A 62 -5.15 16.50 7.24
C ASN A 62 -5.48 17.01 5.84
N ASP A 63 -5.56 16.12 4.84
CA ASP A 63 -6.13 16.40 3.52
C ASP A 63 -6.91 15.18 2.98
N PHE A 64 -7.80 15.43 2.01
CA PHE A 64 -8.55 14.38 1.29
C PHE A 64 -7.82 13.87 0.05
N GLU A 65 -6.61 14.36 -0.20
CA GLU A 65 -5.90 14.09 -1.45
C GLU A 65 -5.29 12.70 -1.46
N THR A 66 -5.42 12.01 -2.58
CA THR A 66 -4.73 10.73 -2.79
C THR A 66 -3.31 11.01 -3.23
N HIS A 67 -2.37 10.46 -2.50
CA HIS A 67 -0.95 10.63 -2.78
C HIS A 67 -0.35 9.32 -3.29
N VAL A 68 0.36 9.39 -4.39
CA VAL A 68 1.15 8.27 -4.93
C VAL A 68 2.61 8.66 -4.88
N LEU A 69 3.42 7.89 -4.18
CA LEU A 69 4.85 8.08 -4.09
C LEU A 69 5.57 6.88 -4.68
N THR A 70 6.66 7.13 -5.41
CA THR A 70 7.56 6.08 -5.87
C THR A 70 8.93 6.30 -5.26
N TYR A 71 9.53 5.23 -4.75
CA TYR A 71 10.92 5.24 -4.32
C TYR A 71 11.80 5.12 -5.56
N ALA A 72 12.33 6.23 -6.05
CA ALA A 72 12.97 6.31 -7.36
C ALA A 72 14.46 6.71 -7.23
N PRO A 73 15.35 6.13 -8.05
CA PRO A 73 16.74 6.57 -8.12
C PRO A 73 16.80 8.04 -8.56
N GLN A 74 17.68 8.81 -7.93
CA GLN A 74 17.92 10.20 -8.30
C GLN A 74 19.19 10.31 -9.14
N ALA A 75 19.44 11.48 -9.73
CA ALA A 75 20.64 11.74 -10.53
C ALA A 75 21.95 11.53 -9.75
N ASP A 76 21.91 11.65 -8.41
CA ASP A 76 23.05 11.38 -7.50
C ASP A 76 23.21 9.89 -7.15
N GLY A 77 22.39 9.01 -7.74
CA GLY A 77 22.38 7.57 -7.49
C GLY A 77 21.70 7.14 -6.20
N ARG A 78 21.24 8.08 -5.35
CA ARG A 78 20.59 7.77 -4.07
C ARG A 78 19.07 7.81 -4.24
N PRO A 79 18.36 6.70 -4.01
CA PRO A 79 16.92 6.69 -4.16
C PRO A 79 16.22 7.55 -3.10
N ARG A 80 15.15 8.23 -3.52
CA ARG A 80 14.31 9.10 -2.68
C ARG A 80 12.84 8.89 -3.02
N TRP A 81 11.96 9.20 -2.08
CA TRP A 81 10.53 9.25 -2.34
C TRP A 81 10.20 10.47 -3.21
N VAL A 82 9.52 10.21 -4.32
CA VAL A 82 9.08 11.22 -5.28
C VAL A 82 7.57 11.12 -5.43
N LEU A 83 6.87 12.24 -5.38
CA LEU A 83 5.44 12.26 -5.69
C LEU A 83 5.23 12.04 -7.19
N VAL A 84 4.37 11.09 -7.52
CA VAL A 84 3.87 10.89 -8.88
C VAL A 84 2.57 11.69 -8.96
N GLY A 85 2.54 12.67 -9.85
CA GLY A 85 1.38 13.49 -10.13
C GLY A 85 0.23 12.61 -10.57
N VAL A 86 -0.89 12.79 -9.89
CA VAL A 86 -2.16 12.16 -10.26
C VAL A 86 -2.83 13.11 -11.27
N PRO A 87 -3.44 12.62 -12.37
CA PRO A 87 -4.18 13.48 -13.29
C PRO A 87 -5.17 14.40 -12.54
N GLY A 88 -5.04 15.71 -12.73
CA GLY A 88 -5.74 16.74 -11.96
C GLY A 88 -4.87 17.53 -10.97
N HIS A 89 -3.65 17.06 -10.67
CA HIS A 89 -2.66 17.70 -9.78
C HIS A 89 -1.26 17.75 -10.44
N ALA A 90 -1.20 18.14 -11.72
CA ALA A 90 0.04 18.13 -12.54
C ALA A 90 1.16 19.07 -12.05
N GLY A 91 0.94 19.85 -10.99
CA GLY A 91 1.92 20.79 -10.43
C GLY A 91 2.97 20.16 -9.50
N ASP A 92 2.73 18.93 -9.05
CA ASP A 92 3.54 18.26 -8.02
C ASP A 92 4.40 17.09 -8.56
N ASP A 93 4.30 16.83 -9.86
CA ASP A 93 5.07 15.81 -10.57
C ASP A 93 6.58 16.01 -10.39
N GLY A 94 7.27 14.98 -9.89
CA GLY A 94 8.73 14.99 -9.80
C GLY A 94 9.31 15.86 -8.68
N ARG A 95 8.47 16.49 -7.84
CA ARG A 95 8.96 17.22 -6.66
C ARG A 95 9.54 16.20 -5.66
N PRO A 96 10.81 16.39 -5.21
CA PRO A 96 11.31 15.67 -4.05
C PRO A 96 10.39 15.98 -2.88
N LEU A 97 9.71 14.97 -2.36
CA LEU A 97 8.84 15.20 -1.22
C LEU A 97 9.72 15.29 0.02
N ASP A 98 9.66 16.41 0.73
CA ASP A 98 10.10 16.43 2.11
C ASP A 98 9.15 15.50 2.86
N SER A 99 9.69 14.39 3.36
CA SER A 99 9.03 13.15 3.85
C SER A 99 7.85 13.28 4.83
N GLY A 100 7.35 14.49 5.09
CA GLY A 100 6.26 14.83 6.00
C GLY A 100 5.06 13.91 5.97
N ILE A 101 4.53 13.52 4.81
CA ILE A 101 3.34 12.64 4.79
C ILE A 101 3.64 11.23 5.29
N LEU A 102 4.79 10.66 4.91
CA LEU A 102 5.24 9.35 5.38
C LEU A 102 5.68 9.40 6.84
N ASN A 103 6.28 10.52 7.28
CA ASN A 103 6.71 10.73 8.66
C ASN A 103 5.54 10.89 9.64
N GLN A 104 4.38 11.30 9.13
CA GLN A 104 3.17 11.43 9.95
C GLN A 104 2.40 10.11 10.08
N LEU A 105 2.69 9.10 9.25
CA LEU A 105 2.12 7.77 9.39
C LEU A 105 2.70 7.09 10.63
N ARG A 106 1.84 6.78 11.63
CA ARG A 106 2.30 6.04 12.81
C ARG A 106 1.99 4.56 12.65
N LEU A 107 3.04 3.75 12.75
CA LEU A 107 2.98 2.30 12.66
C LEU A 107 3.55 1.65 13.94
N PRO A 108 3.12 0.42 14.27
CA PRO A 108 3.84 -0.42 15.21
C PRO A 108 5.31 -0.52 14.79
N ARG A 109 6.24 -0.27 15.73
CA ARG A 109 7.69 -0.21 15.45
C ARG A 109 8.21 -1.45 14.73
N GLY A 110 7.75 -2.64 15.13
CA GLY A 110 8.13 -3.90 14.50
C GLY A 110 7.69 -4.00 13.05
N PHE A 111 6.46 -3.55 12.75
CA PHE A 111 5.95 -3.52 11.38
C PHE A 111 6.73 -2.55 10.50
N HIS A 112 7.01 -1.34 10.99
CA HIS A 112 7.83 -0.37 10.25
C HIS A 112 9.21 -0.93 9.91
N ALA A 113 9.86 -1.63 10.85
CA ALA A 113 11.17 -2.23 10.62
C ALA A 113 11.13 -3.27 9.49
N VAL A 114 10.21 -4.23 9.53
CA VAL A 114 10.12 -5.27 8.49
C VAL A 114 9.67 -4.74 7.13
N VAL A 115 8.86 -3.67 7.10
CA VAL A 115 8.50 -2.99 5.84
C VAL A 115 9.72 -2.30 5.23
N ALA A 116 10.53 -1.61 6.05
CA ALA A 116 11.72 -0.92 5.55
C ALA A 116 12.73 -1.87 4.89
N GLU A 117 12.82 -3.12 5.35
CA GLU A 117 13.69 -4.15 4.76
C GLU A 117 13.30 -4.56 3.34
N VAL A 118 12.04 -4.34 2.95
CA VAL A 118 11.54 -4.76 1.63
C VAL A 118 11.39 -3.59 0.64
N ILE A 119 11.58 -2.35 1.09
CA ILE A 119 11.54 -1.18 0.22
C ILE A 119 12.82 -1.13 -0.63
N VAL A 120 12.63 -1.18 -1.94
CA VAL A 120 13.68 -1.06 -2.96
C VAL A 120 13.27 -0.05 -4.02
N PRO A 121 14.21 0.48 -4.83
CA PRO A 121 13.85 1.31 -5.97
C PRO A 121 12.76 0.67 -6.84
N GLY A 122 11.73 1.45 -7.18
CA GLY A 122 10.50 0.98 -7.84
C GLY A 122 9.35 0.63 -6.87
N SER A 123 9.58 0.64 -5.55
CA SER A 123 8.50 0.48 -4.58
C SER A 123 7.57 1.68 -4.61
N THR A 124 6.28 1.45 -4.36
CA THR A 124 5.24 2.48 -4.41
C THR A 124 4.54 2.58 -3.07
N VAL A 125 4.20 3.81 -2.65
CA VAL A 125 3.28 4.07 -1.55
C VAL A 125 2.05 4.79 -2.10
N LEU A 126 0.86 4.28 -1.79
CA LEU A 126 -0.41 4.93 -2.05
C LEU A 126 -1.03 5.30 -0.71
N VAL A 127 -1.31 6.58 -0.48
CA VAL A 127 -2.11 7.04 0.67
C VAL A 127 -3.44 7.55 0.14
N THR A 128 -4.55 6.95 0.60
CA THR A 128 -5.89 7.23 0.08
C THR A 128 -6.95 7.29 1.18
N GLN A 129 -8.07 7.91 0.85
CA GLN A 129 -9.30 7.89 1.65
C GLN A 129 -10.15 6.64 1.43
N ALA A 130 -9.84 5.84 0.40
CA ALA A 130 -10.60 4.65 0.08
C ALA A 130 -10.46 3.56 1.16
N PRO A 131 -11.54 2.81 1.45
CA PRO A 131 -11.45 1.60 2.27
C PRO A 131 -10.63 0.54 1.54
N VAL A 132 -9.87 -0.22 2.31
CA VAL A 132 -9.07 -1.37 1.87
C VAL A 132 -9.52 -2.66 2.54
N LEU A 133 -10.37 -2.57 3.57
CA LEU A 133 -11.08 -3.69 4.12
C LEU A 133 -12.36 -3.97 3.29
N PRO A 134 -12.76 -5.24 3.12
CA PRO A 134 -14.09 -5.55 2.63
C PRO A 134 -15.12 -4.86 3.51
N ASP A 135 -16.05 -4.13 2.88
CA ASP A 135 -17.11 -3.44 3.58
C ASP A 135 -17.95 -4.48 4.35
N ASN A 136 -17.91 -4.46 5.69
CA ASN A 136 -18.83 -5.28 6.49
C ASN A 136 -20.29 -4.79 6.35
N HIS A 137 -20.52 -3.70 5.61
CA HIS A 137 -21.83 -3.22 5.21
C HIS A 137 -22.14 -3.55 3.74
N GLY A 138 -22.34 -4.83 3.42
CA GLY A 138 -23.38 -5.27 2.47
C GLY A 138 -23.45 -4.64 1.05
N LYS A 139 -22.39 -4.05 0.50
CA LYS A 139 -22.31 -3.72 -0.92
C LYS A 139 -20.95 -4.11 -1.48
N GLY A 140 -20.98 -5.18 -2.27
CA GLY A 140 -19.82 -5.73 -2.93
C GLY A 140 -19.06 -4.66 -3.72
N MET A 141 -17.74 -4.69 -3.55
CA MET A 141 -16.80 -4.01 -4.41
C MET A 141 -16.95 -4.59 -5.83
N THR A 142 -17.61 -3.84 -6.72
CA THR A 142 -17.63 -4.18 -8.15
C THR A 142 -16.26 -3.85 -8.73
N VAL A 143 -15.46 -4.88 -8.97
CA VAL A 143 -14.31 -4.79 -9.86
C VAL A 143 -14.87 -4.56 -11.27
N MET A 144 -14.71 -3.35 -11.80
CA MET A 144 -14.92 -3.12 -13.23
C MET A 144 -13.75 -3.75 -13.98
N ASP A 145 -14.00 -4.94 -14.51
CA ASP A 145 -13.23 -5.52 -15.60
C ASP A 145 -13.46 -4.64 -16.84
N SER A 146 -12.43 -3.90 -17.28
CA SER A 146 -12.47 -3.23 -18.57
C SER A 146 -12.17 -4.25 -19.68
N ALA A 147 -13.16 -5.09 -19.98
CA ALA A 147 -13.18 -5.92 -21.16
C ALA A 147 -13.81 -5.14 -22.33
N GLY A 148 -12.95 -4.57 -23.17
CA GLY A 148 -13.08 -4.45 -24.62
C GLY A 148 -14.26 -3.67 -25.22
N ALA A 149 -13.93 -2.70 -26.07
CA ALA A 149 -14.67 -2.48 -27.31
C ALA A 149 -13.66 -2.51 -28.47
N ARG A 150 -13.95 -3.37 -29.43
CA ARG A 150 -13.27 -3.52 -30.72
C ARG A 150 -13.44 -2.29 -31.60
#